data_AF-A0A448WPR2-F1
#
_entry.id   AF-A0A448WPR2-F1
#
_cell.length_a   1.000
_cell.length_b   1.000
_cell.length_c   1.000
_cell.angle_alpha   90.00
_cell.angle_beta   90.00
_cell.angle_gamma   90.00
#
_symmetry.space_group_name_H-M   'P 1'
#
loop_
_entity.id
_entity.type
_entity.pdbx_description
1 polymer ?
#
loop_
_entity_poly.entity_id
_entity_poly.type
_entity_poly.pdbx_seq_one_letter_code
_entity_poly.pdbx_strand_id
1 'polypeptide(L)'
;EDKTRVDIFREYFIHINEPIWPHFFGFLQISNQLCVYLASHIISKLACWSSRLMELDDLTFYVNWLCGQLRKPRNDFLETAARNLQMVLRVREYRQTFVAENGINTIVEVLVSKNISKQLQYQLIFCLWCLSFDAVHVMTMSKNSQLIPIVSDIFREAEREKIIRISLALFRFILEKLPPPYYRDCALAMVQCKVLKQLKLLNQKDFSHDPEISDDMAYLEEKLSNSVADVSSLEEYTAELRSGRLEWSPVHKSEKFWRANAVTFTDNNYELLKMLIRLLEMDSASPLILSVAAHDIGEFVRHYPRGKQ
;
A
#
# COMPACT_ATOMS: atom_id res chain seq x y z
N GLU A 1 4.10 20.05 -25.46
CA GLU A 1 4.94 19.36 -26.46
C GLU A 1 4.02 18.58 -27.39
N ASP A 2 4.32 18.59 -28.68
CA ASP A 2 3.60 17.79 -29.67
C ASP A 2 4.05 16.33 -29.55
N LYS A 3 3.13 15.45 -29.14
CA LYS A 3 3.42 14.03 -28.89
C LYS A 3 3.69 13.26 -30.18
N THR A 4 3.16 13.70 -31.32
CA THR A 4 3.27 12.98 -32.60
C THR A 4 4.70 12.93 -33.14
N ARG A 5 5.58 13.84 -32.68
CA ARG A 5 6.98 13.89 -33.11
C ARG A 5 7.79 12.63 -32.79
N VAL A 6 7.34 11.79 -31.86
CA VAL A 6 8.03 10.53 -31.58
C VAL A 6 7.89 9.52 -32.72
N ASP A 7 6.83 9.61 -33.52
CA ASP A 7 6.59 8.69 -34.63
C ASP A 7 7.60 8.92 -35.77
N ILE A 8 8.19 10.12 -35.89
CA ILE A 8 9.27 10.41 -36.85
C ILE A 8 10.45 9.44 -36.66
N PHE A 9 10.81 9.15 -35.41
CA PHE A 9 11.89 8.19 -35.12
C PHE A 9 11.48 6.79 -35.56
N ARG A 10 10.23 6.40 -35.35
CA ARG A 10 9.75 5.08 -35.78
C ARG A 10 9.73 4.94 -37.29
N GLU A 11 9.20 5.92 -38.00
CA GLU A 11 9.17 5.93 -39.46
C GLU A 11 10.58 5.79 -40.03
N TYR A 12 11.55 6.50 -39.44
CA TYR A 12 12.96 6.36 -39.81
C TYR A 12 13.49 4.92 -39.59
N PHE A 13 13.29 4.34 -38.41
CA PHE A 13 13.77 2.97 -38.10
C PHE A 13 13.06 1.89 -38.93
N ILE A 14 11.79 2.10 -39.29
CA ILE A 14 11.05 1.25 -40.24
C ILE A 14 11.68 1.35 -41.63
N HIS A 15 11.99 2.57 -42.09
CA HIS A 15 12.57 2.80 -43.42
C HIS A 15 13.95 2.14 -43.58
N ILE A 16 14.80 2.19 -42.54
CA ILE A 16 16.12 1.54 -42.58
C ILE A 16 16.08 0.05 -42.19
N ASN A 17 14.90 -0.49 -41.84
CA ASN A 17 14.69 -1.88 -41.42
C ASN A 17 15.57 -2.30 -40.22
N GLU A 18 15.66 -1.44 -39.21
CA GLU A 18 16.43 -1.69 -37.98
C GLU A 18 15.56 -1.54 -36.72
N PRO A 19 15.85 -2.28 -35.63
CA PRO A 19 15.12 -2.13 -34.39
C PRO A 19 15.47 -0.82 -33.68
N ILE A 20 14.43 -0.07 -33.28
CA ILE A 20 14.59 1.24 -32.62
C ILE A 20 15.26 1.13 -31.25
N TRP A 21 14.87 0.17 -30.41
CA TRP A 21 15.25 0.16 -28.99
C TRP A 21 16.72 -0.12 -28.72
N PRO A 22 17.38 -1.10 -29.37
CA PRO A 22 18.81 -1.36 -29.14
C PRO A 22 19.70 -0.13 -29.36
N HIS A 23 19.36 0.71 -30.35
CA HIS A 23 20.05 1.96 -30.62
C HIS A 23 19.97 2.92 -29.43
N PHE A 24 18.78 3.07 -28.83
CA PHE A 24 18.62 3.92 -27.66
C PHE A 24 19.21 3.30 -26.39
N PHE A 25 19.13 1.98 -26.23
CA PHE A 25 19.70 1.28 -25.08
C PHE A 25 21.22 1.33 -25.03
N GLY A 26 21.90 1.46 -26.17
CA GLY A 26 23.34 1.74 -26.21
C GLY A 26 23.73 2.99 -25.40
N PHE A 27 22.87 4.03 -25.38
CA PHE A 27 23.11 5.23 -24.58
C PHE A 27 22.93 5.03 -23.07
N LEU A 28 22.35 3.92 -22.62
CA LEU A 28 22.24 3.61 -21.19
C LEU A 28 23.54 3.04 -20.59
N GLN A 29 24.51 2.68 -21.44
CA GLN A 29 25.78 2.06 -21.05
C GLN A 29 26.97 3.03 -21.11
N ILE A 30 26.77 4.27 -21.54
CA ILE A 30 27.84 5.27 -21.64
C ILE A 30 28.27 5.75 -20.25
N SER A 31 29.51 6.20 -20.15
CA SER A 31 30.14 6.63 -18.89
C SER A 31 29.51 7.90 -18.30
N ASN A 32 29.03 8.82 -19.15
CA ASN A 32 28.43 10.08 -18.70
C ASN A 32 27.01 9.86 -18.15
N GLN A 33 26.86 9.97 -16.83
CA GLN A 33 25.57 9.75 -16.15
C GLN A 33 24.48 10.73 -16.60
N LEU A 34 24.78 12.00 -16.83
CA LEU A 34 23.77 12.96 -17.30
C LEU A 34 23.18 12.52 -18.65
N CYS A 35 24.04 12.12 -19.59
CA CYS A 35 23.61 11.60 -20.88
C CYS A 35 22.78 10.32 -20.74
N VAL A 36 23.16 9.41 -19.83
CA VAL A 36 22.39 8.19 -19.53
C VAL A 36 20.96 8.52 -19.09
N TYR A 37 20.77 9.47 -18.17
CA TYR A 37 19.44 9.82 -17.67
C TYR A 37 18.61 10.65 -18.66
N LEU A 38 19.24 11.48 -19.49
CA LEU A 38 18.58 12.16 -20.61
C LEU A 38 18.14 11.16 -21.67
N ALA A 39 18.98 10.18 -22.02
CA ALA A 39 18.63 9.09 -22.92
C ALA A 39 17.47 8.26 -22.37
N SER A 40 17.51 7.91 -21.07
CA SER A 40 16.39 7.26 -20.39
C SER A 40 15.11 8.09 -20.48
N HIS A 41 15.20 9.42 -20.35
CA HIS A 41 14.02 10.28 -20.48
C HIS A 41 13.43 10.24 -21.90
N ILE A 42 14.30 10.24 -22.92
CA ILE A 42 13.89 10.11 -24.33
C ILE A 42 13.26 8.73 -24.58
N ILE A 43 13.86 7.65 -24.09
CA ILE A 43 13.30 6.28 -24.17
C ILE A 43 11.91 6.24 -23.55
N SER A 44 11.73 6.81 -22.35
CA SER A 44 10.41 6.90 -21.71
C SER A 44 9.40 7.67 -22.56
N LYS A 45 9.79 8.80 -23.18
CA LYS A 45 8.90 9.54 -24.09
C LYS A 45 8.51 8.71 -25.31
N LEU A 46 9.49 8.08 -25.97
CA LEU A 46 9.26 7.21 -27.13
C LEU A 46 8.33 6.04 -26.76
N ALA A 47 8.55 5.41 -25.61
CA ALA A 47 7.74 4.28 -25.15
C ALA A 47 6.28 4.66 -24.85
N CYS A 48 6.03 5.90 -24.40
CA CYS A 48 4.71 6.32 -23.94
C CYS A 48 3.89 7.08 -25.00
N TRP A 49 4.53 7.77 -25.94
CA TRP A 49 3.84 8.64 -26.90
C TRP A 49 3.73 8.03 -28.28
N SER A 50 4.47 6.95 -28.51
CA SER A 50 4.46 6.25 -29.78
C SER A 50 3.10 5.62 -30.06
N SER A 51 2.72 5.63 -31.34
CA SER A 51 1.57 4.90 -31.87
C SER A 51 1.59 3.38 -31.61
N ARG A 52 2.79 2.78 -31.53
CA ARG A 52 2.99 1.35 -31.20
C ARG A 52 3.68 1.19 -29.83
N LEU A 53 3.37 0.11 -29.13
CA LEU A 53 3.99 -0.21 -27.84
C LEU A 53 5.44 -0.69 -28.01
N MET A 54 6.22 -0.62 -26.93
CA MET A 54 7.52 -1.29 -26.82
C MET A 54 7.31 -2.80 -26.69
N GLU A 55 8.12 -3.57 -27.40
CA GLU A 55 8.13 -5.02 -27.38
C GLU A 55 8.48 -5.56 -25.98
N LEU A 56 8.02 -6.77 -25.65
CA LEU A 56 8.12 -7.31 -24.29
C LEU A 56 9.57 -7.44 -23.80
N ASP A 57 10.48 -7.92 -24.64
CA ASP A 57 11.89 -8.12 -24.27
C ASP A 57 12.58 -6.77 -23.99
N ASP A 58 12.35 -5.78 -24.86
CA ASP A 58 12.89 -4.42 -24.71
C ASP A 58 12.29 -3.71 -23.48
N LEU A 59 11.00 -3.90 -23.24
CA LEU A 59 10.31 -3.37 -22.07
C LEU A 59 10.86 -3.99 -20.78
N THR A 60 11.05 -5.30 -20.77
CA THR A 60 11.60 -6.03 -19.63
C THR A 60 13.01 -5.55 -19.32
N PHE A 61 13.85 -5.38 -20.35
CA PHE A 61 15.17 -4.79 -20.20
C PHE A 61 15.11 -3.38 -19.60
N TYR A 62 14.28 -2.50 -20.15
CA TYR A 62 14.23 -1.10 -19.71
C TYR A 62 13.62 -0.93 -18.31
N VAL A 63 12.59 -1.71 -17.98
CA VAL A 63 12.01 -1.78 -16.64
C VAL A 63 13.05 -2.23 -15.62
N ASN A 64 13.79 -3.30 -15.93
CA ASN A 64 14.86 -3.79 -15.06
C ASN A 64 15.96 -2.75 -14.87
N TRP A 65 16.32 -2.03 -15.94
CA TRP A 65 17.28 -0.94 -15.87
C TRP A 65 16.77 0.18 -14.94
N LEU A 66 15.50 0.60 -15.03
CA LEU A 66 14.90 1.61 -14.16
C LEU A 66 14.89 1.14 -12.70
N CYS A 67 14.46 -0.09 -12.43
CA CYS A 67 14.51 -0.70 -11.09
C CYS A 67 15.93 -0.77 -10.54
N GLY A 68 16.92 -1.01 -11.40
CA GLY A 68 18.35 -0.98 -11.05
C GLY A 68 18.81 0.43 -10.66
N GLN A 69 18.42 1.46 -11.41
CA GLN A 69 18.77 2.85 -11.06
C GLN A 69 18.10 3.32 -9.77
N LEU A 70 16.88 2.84 -9.48
CA LEU A 70 16.18 3.16 -8.23
C LEU A 70 16.90 2.59 -6.99
N ARG A 71 17.50 1.40 -7.12
CA ARG A 71 18.25 0.73 -6.03
C ARG A 71 19.70 1.16 -5.93
N LYS A 72 20.22 1.88 -6.93
CA LYS A 72 21.62 2.31 -6.97
C LYS A 72 21.91 3.27 -5.80
N PRO A 73 22.83 2.93 -4.88
CA PRO A 73 23.15 3.80 -3.76
C PRO A 73 23.79 5.10 -4.26
N ARG A 74 23.46 6.22 -3.61
CA ARG A 74 23.97 7.57 -3.94
C ARG A 74 23.76 7.96 -5.41
N ASN A 75 22.57 7.66 -5.93
CA ASN A 75 22.19 8.08 -7.27
C ASN A 75 21.64 9.51 -7.27
N ASP A 76 22.43 10.47 -7.75
CA ASP A 76 22.02 11.89 -7.83
C ASP A 76 20.84 12.14 -8.78
N PHE A 77 20.52 11.17 -9.65
CA PHE A 77 19.45 11.28 -10.65
C PHE A 77 18.21 10.43 -10.31
N LEU A 78 18.05 10.07 -9.04
CA LEU A 78 16.96 9.20 -8.57
C LEU A 78 15.57 9.75 -8.92
N GLU A 79 15.36 11.07 -8.79
CA GLU A 79 14.10 11.73 -9.17
C GLU A 79 13.82 11.66 -10.68
N THR A 80 14.87 11.67 -11.51
CA THR A 80 14.75 11.51 -12.97
C THR A 80 14.39 10.07 -13.32
N ALA A 81 15.03 9.08 -12.68
CA ALA A 81 14.67 7.67 -12.84
C ALA A 81 13.21 7.41 -12.43
N ALA A 82 12.79 7.96 -11.28
CA ALA A 82 11.42 7.86 -10.81
C ALA A 82 10.42 8.56 -11.76
N ARG A 83 10.77 9.74 -12.28
CA ARG A 83 9.95 10.44 -13.30
C ARG A 83 9.77 9.61 -14.56
N ASN A 84 10.83 8.99 -15.04
CA ASN A 84 10.80 8.12 -16.21
C ASN A 84 9.91 6.90 -15.96
N LEU A 85 10.05 6.27 -14.79
CA LEU A 85 9.16 5.19 -14.37
C LEU A 85 7.69 5.62 -14.28
N GLN A 86 7.40 6.81 -13.73
CA GLN A 86 6.02 7.34 -13.71
C GLN A 86 5.44 7.47 -15.11
N MET A 87 6.24 7.87 -16.10
CA MET A 87 5.79 7.96 -17.48
C MET A 87 5.44 6.57 -18.01
N VAL A 88 6.36 5.62 -17.87
CA VAL A 88 6.17 4.22 -18.32
C VAL A 88 4.91 3.61 -17.70
N LEU A 89 4.68 3.76 -16.40
CA LEU A 89 3.53 3.15 -15.71
C LEU A 89 2.18 3.82 -15.99
N ARG A 90 2.15 4.98 -16.67
CA ARG A 90 0.90 5.54 -17.19
C ARG A 90 0.32 4.67 -18.29
N VAL A 91 1.16 3.97 -19.05
CA VAL A 91 0.74 3.00 -20.07
C VAL A 91 0.32 1.72 -19.36
N ARG A 92 -0.95 1.32 -19.53
CA ARG A 92 -1.55 0.20 -18.80
C ARG A 92 -0.84 -1.12 -19.09
N GLU A 93 -0.49 -1.33 -20.35
CA GLU A 93 0.11 -2.53 -20.90
C GLU A 93 1.50 -2.82 -20.31
N TYR A 94 2.19 -1.78 -19.83
CA TYR A 94 3.54 -1.92 -19.27
C TYR A 94 3.55 -2.32 -17.79
N ARG A 95 2.43 -2.16 -17.08
CA ARG A 95 2.34 -2.39 -15.64
C ARG A 95 2.59 -3.85 -15.26
N GLN A 96 2.09 -4.79 -16.06
CA GLN A 96 2.25 -6.21 -15.79
C GLN A 96 3.73 -6.62 -15.81
N THR A 97 4.51 -6.14 -16.78
CA THR A 97 5.95 -6.38 -16.84
C THR A 97 6.66 -5.80 -15.62
N PHE A 98 6.32 -4.57 -15.23
CA PHE A 98 6.89 -3.97 -14.01
C PHE A 98 6.61 -4.78 -12.74
N VAL A 99 5.39 -5.30 -12.59
CA VAL A 99 5.04 -6.14 -11.45
C VAL A 99 5.73 -7.50 -11.49
N ALA A 100 5.87 -8.12 -12.67
CA ALA A 100 6.59 -9.37 -12.86
C ALA A 100 8.08 -9.26 -12.48
N GLU A 101 8.71 -8.14 -12.80
CA GLU A 101 10.11 -7.83 -12.46
C GLU A 101 10.30 -7.32 -11.01
N ASN A 102 9.40 -7.70 -10.09
CA ASN A 102 9.47 -7.34 -8.67
C ASN A 102 9.49 -5.82 -8.41
N GLY A 103 8.87 -5.03 -9.30
CA GLY A 103 8.91 -3.57 -9.25
C GLY A 103 8.20 -2.96 -8.04
N ILE A 104 7.14 -3.58 -7.52
CA ILE A 104 6.44 -3.12 -6.30
C ILE A 104 7.40 -3.11 -5.11
N ASN A 105 8.12 -4.22 -4.88
CA ASN A 105 9.06 -4.33 -3.79
C ASN A 105 10.21 -3.34 -3.95
N THR A 106 10.69 -3.14 -5.18
CA THR A 106 11.70 -2.11 -5.49
C THR A 106 11.24 -0.72 -5.06
N ILE A 107 9.99 -0.33 -5.34
CA ILE A 107 9.45 0.97 -4.91
C ILE A 107 9.39 1.04 -3.37
N VAL A 108 8.86 0.01 -2.71
CA VAL A 108 8.71 -0.01 -1.26
C VAL A 108 10.08 0.08 -0.57
N GLU A 109 11.09 -0.65 -1.05
CA GLU A 109 12.48 -0.59 -0.55
C GLU A 109 13.05 0.83 -0.61
N VAL A 110 12.81 1.55 -1.71
CA VAL A 110 13.29 2.94 -1.85
C VAL A 110 12.52 3.90 -0.95
N LEU A 111 11.20 3.70 -0.81
CA LEU A 111 10.35 4.51 0.09
C LEU A 111 10.73 4.34 1.57
N VAL A 112 11.23 3.16 1.97
CA VAL A 112 11.71 2.88 3.33
C VAL A 112 12.92 3.74 3.71
N SER A 113 13.67 4.24 2.72
CA SER A 113 14.79 5.15 2.97
C SER A 113 14.30 6.50 3.51
N LYS A 114 14.58 6.78 4.80
CA LYS A 114 14.08 7.97 5.51
C LYS A 114 14.53 9.32 4.93
N ASN A 115 15.54 9.34 4.06
CA ASN A 115 16.16 10.57 3.54
C ASN A 115 15.83 10.84 2.06
N ILE A 116 14.69 10.35 1.56
CA ILE A 116 14.24 10.67 0.21
C ILE A 116 13.50 12.02 0.15
N SER A 117 13.60 12.71 -0.99
CA SER A 117 12.94 14.01 -1.17
C SER A 117 11.41 13.86 -1.22
N LYS A 118 10.69 14.93 -0.82
CA LYS A 118 9.22 15.01 -0.95
C LYS A 118 8.76 14.81 -2.39
N GLN A 119 9.58 15.21 -3.36
CA GLN A 119 9.30 14.98 -4.77
C GLN A 119 9.37 13.48 -5.09
N LEU A 120 10.43 12.79 -4.67
CA LEU A 120 10.58 11.35 -4.91
C LEU A 120 9.48 10.53 -4.24
N GLN A 121 9.09 10.88 -3.00
CA GLN A 121 7.94 10.25 -2.32
C GLN A 121 6.67 10.32 -3.16
N TYR A 122 6.32 11.51 -3.65
CA TYR A 122 5.18 11.69 -4.54
C TYR A 122 5.30 10.83 -5.80
N GLN A 123 6.48 10.80 -6.42
CA GLN A 123 6.67 10.08 -7.68
C GLN A 123 6.50 8.57 -7.53
N LEU A 124 7.05 8.01 -6.47
CA LEU A 124 6.98 6.59 -6.17
C LEU A 124 5.58 6.16 -5.73
N ILE A 125 4.89 6.95 -4.90
CA ILE A 125 3.49 6.67 -4.54
C ILE A 125 2.58 6.80 -5.77
N PHE A 126 2.84 7.74 -6.68
CA PHE A 126 2.14 7.83 -7.96
C PHE A 126 2.32 6.56 -8.80
N CYS A 127 3.53 5.98 -8.83
CA CYS A 127 3.74 4.70 -9.51
C CYS A 127 2.88 3.59 -8.89
N LEU A 128 2.82 3.50 -7.56
CA LEU A 128 1.95 2.54 -6.86
C LEU A 128 0.46 2.78 -7.16
N TRP A 129 0.02 4.04 -7.23
CA TRP A 129 -1.34 4.41 -7.60
C TRP A 129 -1.69 4.02 -9.05
N CYS A 130 -0.77 4.18 -10.01
CA CYS A 130 -0.99 3.68 -11.36
C CYS A 130 -1.20 2.15 -11.41
N LEU A 131 -0.49 1.40 -10.55
CA LEU A 131 -0.65 -0.05 -10.44
C LEU A 131 -1.96 -0.43 -9.76
N SER A 132 -2.48 0.40 -8.85
CA SER A 132 -3.68 0.06 -8.08
C SER A 132 -4.98 0.07 -8.89
N PHE A 133 -4.93 0.46 -10.17
CA PHE A 133 -6.09 0.40 -11.07
C PHE A 133 -6.52 -1.03 -11.41
N ASP A 134 -5.57 -1.98 -11.44
CA ASP A 134 -5.78 -3.37 -11.77
C ASP A 134 -5.75 -4.25 -10.50
N ALA A 135 -6.85 -4.98 -10.23
CA ALA A 135 -7.01 -5.74 -8.97
C ALA A 135 -5.92 -6.79 -8.73
N VAL A 136 -5.38 -7.39 -9.80
CA VAL A 136 -4.27 -8.36 -9.75
C VAL A 136 -3.01 -7.71 -9.17
N HIS A 137 -2.73 -6.45 -9.52
CA HIS A 137 -1.57 -5.73 -9.00
C HIS A 137 -1.78 -5.33 -7.55
N VAL A 138 -2.98 -4.87 -7.19
CA VAL A 138 -3.34 -4.59 -5.79
C VAL A 138 -3.19 -5.83 -4.92
N MET A 139 -3.58 -7.01 -5.42
CA MET A 139 -3.40 -8.28 -4.72
C MET A 139 -1.91 -8.61 -4.52
N THR A 140 -1.04 -8.27 -5.47
CA THR A 140 0.41 -8.42 -5.27
C THR A 140 0.95 -7.39 -4.29
N MET A 141 0.44 -6.15 -4.31
CA MET A 141 0.81 -5.08 -3.38
C MET A 141 0.50 -5.45 -1.92
N SER A 142 -0.67 -6.05 -1.66
CA SER A 142 -1.08 -6.42 -0.31
C SER A 142 -0.23 -7.53 0.32
N LYS A 143 0.54 -8.29 -0.48
CA LYS A 143 1.49 -9.29 0.03
C LYS A 143 2.73 -8.65 0.66
N ASN A 144 3.05 -7.40 0.32
CA ASN A 144 4.15 -6.68 0.94
C ASN A 144 3.67 -5.98 2.22
N SER A 145 4.02 -6.55 3.38
CA SER A 145 3.62 -6.06 4.70
C SER A 145 4.14 -4.65 5.05
N GLN A 146 5.17 -4.15 4.34
CA GLN A 146 5.74 -2.82 4.58
C GLN A 146 5.04 -1.72 3.77
N LEU A 147 4.24 -2.07 2.76
CA LEU A 147 3.61 -1.09 1.85
C LEU A 147 2.66 -0.15 2.59
N ILE A 148 1.72 -0.68 3.38
CA ILE A 148 0.76 0.15 4.12
C ILE A 148 1.46 0.98 5.20
N PRO A 149 2.34 0.41 6.05
CA PRO A 149 3.11 1.20 7.02
C PRO A 149 3.87 2.37 6.40
N ILE A 150 4.65 2.13 5.34
CA ILE A 150 5.51 3.19 4.78
C ILE A 150 4.71 4.32 4.14
N VAL A 151 3.64 3.98 3.38
CA VAL A 151 2.77 4.99 2.77
C VAL A 151 1.99 5.75 3.85
N SER A 152 1.59 5.08 4.93
CA SER A 152 0.89 5.71 6.06
C SER A 152 1.77 6.71 6.80
N ASP A 153 3.05 6.38 7.01
CA ASP A 153 4.01 7.30 7.63
C ASP A 153 4.23 8.53 6.75
N ILE A 154 4.45 8.35 5.45
CA ILE A 154 4.59 9.46 4.50
C ILE A 154 3.32 10.32 4.46
N PHE A 155 2.14 9.70 4.44
CA PHE A 155 0.85 10.40 4.46
C PHE A 155 0.66 11.25 5.73
N ARG A 156 1.04 10.71 6.89
CA ARG A 156 0.93 11.43 8.17
C ARG A 156 1.86 12.63 8.26
N GLU A 157 3.05 12.54 7.67
CA GLU A 157 4.07 13.59 7.67
C GLU A 157 3.94 14.55 6.48
N ALA A 158 2.99 14.30 5.57
CA ALA A 158 2.83 15.07 4.35
C ALA A 158 2.35 16.50 4.63
N GLU A 159 3.20 17.47 4.28
CA GLU A 159 2.86 18.89 4.24
C GLU A 159 2.36 19.35 2.87
N ARG A 160 2.66 18.58 1.81
CA ARG A 160 2.32 18.93 0.42
C ARG A 160 1.03 18.23 0.04
N GLU A 161 0.01 18.99 -0.35
CA GLU A 161 -1.30 18.45 -0.75
C GLU A 161 -1.21 17.38 -1.83
N LYS A 162 -0.28 17.52 -2.79
CA LYS A 162 -0.07 16.49 -3.82
C LYS A 162 0.30 15.11 -3.26
N ILE A 163 1.01 15.06 -2.12
CA ILE A 163 1.36 13.80 -1.44
C ILE A 163 0.14 13.28 -0.68
N ILE A 164 -0.59 14.16 -0.01
CA ILE A 164 -1.85 13.82 0.67
C ILE A 164 -2.82 13.18 -0.34
N ARG A 165 -3.10 13.87 -1.45
CA ARG A 165 -4.01 13.42 -2.50
C ARG A 165 -3.62 12.06 -3.06
N ILE A 166 -2.36 11.87 -3.47
CA ILE A 166 -1.95 10.60 -4.09
C ILE A 166 -1.95 9.44 -3.10
N SER A 167 -1.64 9.67 -1.82
CA SER A 167 -1.72 8.64 -0.78
C SER A 167 -3.17 8.24 -0.48
N LEU A 168 -4.09 9.22 -0.39
CA LEU A 168 -5.53 8.96 -0.20
C LEU A 168 -6.09 8.13 -1.36
N ALA A 169 -5.81 8.55 -2.59
CA ALA A 169 -6.23 7.83 -3.78
C ALA A 169 -5.67 6.40 -3.79
N LEU A 170 -4.38 6.21 -3.47
CA LEU A 170 -3.80 4.87 -3.37
C LEU A 170 -4.53 3.99 -2.33
N PHE A 171 -4.76 4.51 -1.12
CA PHE A 171 -5.49 3.77 -0.08
C PHE A 171 -6.90 3.38 -0.52
N ARG A 172 -7.64 4.33 -1.12
CA ARG A 172 -8.98 4.08 -1.64
C ARG A 172 -8.98 2.95 -2.67
N PHE A 173 -8.12 3.03 -3.69
CA PHE A 173 -8.03 2.02 -4.73
C PHE A 173 -7.62 0.64 -4.18
N ILE A 174 -6.73 0.59 -3.18
CA ILE A 174 -6.39 -0.68 -2.52
C ILE A 174 -7.64 -1.30 -1.90
N LEU A 175 -8.41 -0.51 -1.14
CA LEU A 175 -9.61 -0.99 -0.47
C LEU A 175 -10.76 -1.32 -1.45
N GLU A 176 -10.93 -0.57 -2.53
CA GLU A 176 -11.98 -0.86 -3.53
C GLU A 176 -11.73 -2.16 -4.31
N LYS A 177 -10.45 -2.53 -4.52
CA LYS A 177 -10.08 -3.64 -5.41
C LYS A 177 -9.84 -4.96 -4.69
N LEU A 178 -9.57 -4.94 -3.39
CA LEU A 178 -9.31 -6.17 -2.64
C LEU A 178 -10.61 -6.87 -2.23
N PRO A 179 -10.72 -8.19 -2.44
CA PRO A 179 -11.78 -8.99 -1.82
C PRO A 179 -11.45 -9.30 -0.35
N PRO A 180 -12.44 -9.66 0.48
CA PRO A 180 -12.18 -10.32 1.76
C PRO A 180 -11.41 -11.64 1.58
N PRO A 181 -10.49 -12.03 2.50
CA PRO A 181 -10.12 -11.33 3.74
C PRO A 181 -9.12 -10.18 3.56
N TYR A 182 -8.41 -10.11 2.44
CA TYR A 182 -7.30 -9.15 2.22
C TYR A 182 -7.69 -7.68 2.38
N TYR A 183 -8.92 -7.33 2.01
CA TYR A 183 -9.50 -6.01 2.28
C TYR A 183 -9.43 -5.65 3.77
N ARG A 184 -9.86 -6.59 4.64
CA ARG A 184 -9.93 -6.38 6.09
C ARG A 184 -8.52 -6.20 6.67
N ASP A 185 -7.58 -7.05 6.24
CA ASP A 185 -6.19 -6.98 6.69
C ASP A 185 -5.57 -5.62 6.35
N CYS A 186 -5.80 -5.12 5.13
CA CYS A 186 -5.30 -3.81 4.70
C CYS A 186 -5.98 -2.66 5.44
N ALA A 187 -7.31 -2.71 5.62
CA ALA A 187 -8.04 -1.68 6.36
C ALA A 187 -7.57 -1.61 7.82
N LEU A 188 -7.39 -2.76 8.48
CA LEU A 188 -6.85 -2.86 9.83
C LEU A 188 -5.42 -2.30 9.91
N ALA A 189 -4.55 -2.66 8.96
CA ALA A 189 -3.20 -2.11 8.90
C ALA A 189 -3.21 -0.58 8.80
N MET A 190 -4.06 0.00 7.95
CA MET A 190 -4.22 1.47 7.84
C MET A 190 -4.67 2.11 9.16
N VAL A 191 -5.61 1.48 9.88
CA VAL A 191 -6.06 1.95 11.20
C VAL A 191 -4.92 1.90 12.22
N GLN A 192 -4.19 0.78 12.28
CA GLN A 192 -3.06 0.60 13.20
C GLN A 192 -1.95 1.63 12.94
N CYS A 193 -1.68 1.91 11.67
CA CYS A 193 -0.77 2.95 11.20
C CYS A 193 -1.33 4.38 11.33
N LYS A 194 -2.44 4.57 12.05
CA LYS A 194 -3.03 5.86 12.43
C LYS A 194 -3.55 6.70 11.26
N VAL A 195 -3.85 6.09 10.10
CA VAL A 195 -4.47 6.78 8.95
C VAL A 195 -5.80 7.42 9.36
N LEU A 196 -6.67 6.68 10.05
CA LEU A 196 -7.96 7.21 10.52
C LEU A 196 -7.82 8.42 11.46
N LYS A 197 -6.78 8.45 12.30
CA LYS A 197 -6.49 9.62 13.16
C LYS A 197 -6.09 10.83 12.32
N GLN A 198 -5.26 10.61 11.30
CA GLN A 198 -4.81 11.67 10.40
C GLN A 198 -5.95 12.24 9.56
N LEU A 199 -6.87 11.39 9.05
CA LEU A 199 -8.08 11.84 8.34
C LEU A 199 -8.90 12.83 9.17
N LYS A 200 -9.12 12.54 10.45
CA LYS A 200 -9.83 13.44 11.38
C LYS A 200 -9.14 14.78 11.58
N LEU A 201 -7.80 14.82 11.54
CA LEU A 201 -7.04 16.08 11.60
C LEU A 201 -7.14 16.86 10.30
N LEU A 202 -7.10 16.16 9.15
CA LEU A 202 -7.24 16.78 7.84
C LEU A 202 -8.64 17.34 7.60
N ASN A 203 -9.70 16.70 8.12
CA ASN A 203 -11.08 17.20 8.06
C ASN A 203 -11.28 18.59 8.72
N GLN A 204 -10.33 19.03 9.54
CA GLN A 204 -10.36 20.37 10.15
C GLN A 204 -9.80 21.46 9.21
N LYS A 205 -9.15 21.07 8.10
CA LYS A 205 -8.61 21.97 7.10
C LYS A 205 -9.61 22.16 5.95
N ASP A 206 -9.46 23.27 5.23
CA ASP A 206 -10.23 23.54 4.02
C ASP A 206 -9.58 22.90 2.80
N PHE A 207 -10.33 21.99 2.15
CA PHE A 207 -9.97 21.32 0.89
C PHE A 207 -11.04 21.54 -0.19
N SER A 208 -11.85 22.60 -0.07
CA SER A 208 -12.96 22.88 -1.00
C SER A 208 -12.53 23.07 -2.46
N HIS A 209 -11.27 23.41 -2.72
CA HIS A 209 -10.70 23.54 -4.07
C HIS A 209 -10.36 22.22 -4.76
N ASP A 210 -10.30 21.11 -4.03
CA ASP A 210 -9.98 19.77 -4.58
C ASP A 210 -11.04 18.74 -4.10
N PRO A 211 -12.13 18.56 -4.86
CA PRO A 211 -13.20 17.63 -4.51
C PRO A 211 -12.72 16.19 -4.35
N GLU A 212 -11.70 15.77 -5.10
CA GLU A 212 -11.18 14.39 -5.02
C GLU A 212 -10.59 14.08 -3.65
N ILE A 213 -9.89 15.05 -3.03
CA ILE A 213 -9.35 14.89 -1.67
C ILE A 213 -10.49 14.66 -0.68
N SER A 214 -11.54 15.48 -0.75
CA SER A 214 -12.66 15.41 0.18
C SER A 214 -13.43 14.09 0.02
N ASP A 215 -13.65 13.65 -1.23
CA ASP A 215 -14.33 12.40 -1.55
C ASP A 215 -13.52 11.17 -1.08
N ASP A 216 -12.21 11.15 -1.33
CA ASP A 216 -11.34 10.06 -0.88
C ASP A 216 -11.24 10.00 0.65
N MET A 217 -11.18 11.15 1.32
CA MET A 217 -11.18 11.21 2.78
C MET A 217 -12.49 10.68 3.37
N ALA A 218 -13.63 11.09 2.84
CA ALA A 218 -14.94 10.61 3.29
C ALA A 218 -15.08 9.09 3.09
N TYR A 219 -14.69 8.59 1.91
CA TYR A 219 -14.70 7.15 1.62
C TYR A 219 -13.83 6.37 2.61
N LEU A 220 -12.59 6.81 2.84
CA LEU A 220 -11.67 6.12 3.75
C LEU A 220 -12.15 6.21 5.20
N GLU A 221 -12.69 7.35 5.65
CA GLU A 221 -13.20 7.49 7.01
C GLU A 221 -14.36 6.52 7.27
N GLU A 222 -15.29 6.38 6.32
CA GLU A 222 -16.38 5.41 6.40
C GLU A 222 -15.83 3.97 6.46
N LYS A 223 -15.01 3.56 5.48
CA LYS A 223 -14.53 2.16 5.38
C LYS A 223 -13.64 1.75 6.55
N LEU A 224 -12.74 2.63 6.99
CA LEU A 224 -11.87 2.34 8.12
C LEU A 224 -12.64 2.35 9.44
N SER A 225 -13.62 3.25 9.61
CA SER A 225 -14.47 3.24 10.81
C SER A 225 -15.33 1.99 10.91
N ASN A 226 -15.91 1.55 9.79
CA ASN A 226 -16.65 0.30 9.71
C ASN A 226 -15.75 -0.91 10.01
N SER A 227 -14.54 -0.95 9.46
CA SER A 227 -13.59 -2.01 9.77
C SER A 227 -13.19 -2.06 11.25
N VAL A 228 -13.14 -0.92 11.95
CA VAL A 228 -12.92 -0.91 13.40
C VAL A 228 -14.12 -1.43 14.16
N ALA A 229 -15.35 -1.09 13.73
CA ALA A 229 -16.58 -1.57 14.35
C ALA A 229 -16.77 -3.08 14.15
N ASP A 230 -16.53 -3.58 12.94
CA ASP A 230 -16.61 -5.01 12.59
C ASP A 230 -15.62 -5.82 13.42
N VAL A 231 -14.36 -5.35 13.51
CA VAL A 231 -13.35 -6.04 14.31
C VAL A 231 -13.67 -5.94 15.78
N SER A 232 -14.30 -4.85 16.22
CA SER A 232 -14.86 -4.68 17.58
C SER A 232 -16.18 -5.43 17.81
N SER A 233 -16.56 -6.37 16.94
CA SER A 233 -17.79 -7.14 17.11
C SER A 233 -17.58 -8.35 18.01
N LEU A 234 -18.60 -8.68 18.81
CA LEU A 234 -18.60 -9.87 19.65
C LEU A 234 -18.56 -11.16 18.83
N GLU A 235 -19.06 -11.12 17.59
CA GLU A 235 -19.10 -12.27 16.68
C GLU A 235 -17.71 -12.70 16.23
N GLU A 236 -16.86 -11.74 15.83
CA GLU A 236 -15.49 -12.01 15.42
C GLU A 236 -14.64 -12.48 16.60
N TYR A 237 -14.79 -11.83 17.77
CA TYR A 237 -14.19 -12.29 19.03
C TYR A 237 -14.57 -13.73 19.38
N THR A 238 -15.86 -14.06 19.24
CA THR A 238 -16.37 -15.42 19.51
C THR A 238 -15.81 -16.43 18.52
N ALA A 239 -15.67 -16.06 17.24
CA ALA A 239 -15.06 -16.92 16.22
C ALA A 239 -13.57 -17.17 16.52
N GLU A 240 -12.84 -16.15 16.95
CA GLU A 240 -11.44 -16.22 17.36
C GLU A 240 -11.27 -17.19 18.54
N LEU A 241 -12.06 -17.02 19.60
CA LEU A 241 -12.10 -17.94 20.75
C LEU A 241 -12.43 -19.37 20.36
N ARG A 242 -13.42 -19.58 19.48
CA ARG A 242 -13.83 -20.91 19.01
C ARG A 242 -12.73 -21.59 18.20
N SER A 243 -11.94 -20.83 17.47
CA SER A 243 -10.80 -21.35 16.71
C SER A 243 -9.60 -21.73 17.59
N GLY A 244 -9.52 -21.19 18.80
CA GLY A 244 -8.39 -21.34 19.71
C GLY A 244 -7.11 -20.61 19.29
N ARG A 245 -7.18 -19.72 18.29
CA ARG A 245 -6.04 -18.97 17.74
C ARG A 245 -6.16 -17.49 18.10
N LEU A 246 -5.98 -17.18 19.38
CA LEU A 246 -5.99 -15.79 19.86
C LEU A 246 -4.74 -15.03 19.38
N GLU A 247 -4.95 -13.83 18.85
CA GLU A 247 -3.92 -12.88 18.45
C GLU A 247 -4.24 -11.46 18.97
N TRP A 248 -3.24 -10.58 19.02
CA TRP A 248 -3.49 -9.20 19.43
C TRP A 248 -4.26 -8.42 18.37
N SER A 249 -5.58 -8.43 18.48
CA SER A 249 -6.52 -7.65 17.67
C SER A 249 -7.11 -6.46 18.45
N PRO A 250 -7.75 -5.49 17.77
CA PRO A 250 -8.40 -4.34 18.40
C PRO A 250 -9.43 -4.65 19.49
N VAL A 251 -10.13 -5.79 19.46
CA VAL A 251 -11.15 -6.16 20.47
C VAL A 251 -10.56 -6.25 21.86
N HIS A 252 -9.43 -6.92 22.00
CA HIS A 252 -8.78 -7.14 23.29
C HIS A 252 -8.42 -5.81 23.95
N LYS A 253 -8.06 -4.78 23.18
CA LYS A 253 -7.61 -3.47 23.68
C LYS A 253 -8.71 -2.41 23.75
N SER A 254 -9.91 -2.70 23.26
CA SER A 254 -10.98 -1.72 23.12
C SER A 254 -11.81 -1.65 24.41
N GLU A 255 -11.65 -0.58 25.19
CA GLU A 255 -12.47 -0.36 26.39
C GLU A 255 -13.97 -0.27 26.04
N LYS A 256 -14.31 0.27 24.86
CA LYS A 256 -15.70 0.31 24.37
C LYS A 256 -16.27 -1.09 24.14
N PHE A 257 -15.47 -2.01 23.59
CA PHE A 257 -15.87 -3.40 23.39
C PHE A 257 -16.21 -4.06 24.73
N TRP A 258 -15.29 -3.98 25.70
CA TRP A 258 -15.49 -4.61 26.99
C TRP A 258 -16.64 -3.99 27.79
N ARG A 259 -16.82 -2.66 27.73
CA ARG A 259 -18.00 -2.02 28.34
C ARG A 259 -19.33 -2.49 27.73
N ALA A 260 -19.37 -2.73 26.42
CA ALA A 260 -20.58 -3.14 25.72
C ALA A 260 -20.88 -4.64 25.92
N ASN A 261 -19.84 -5.49 25.92
CA ASN A 261 -19.99 -6.93 25.82
C ASN A 261 -19.62 -7.70 27.10
N ALA A 262 -19.05 -7.10 28.14
CA ALA A 262 -18.66 -7.87 29.33
C ALA A 262 -19.84 -8.63 29.98
N VAL A 263 -21.07 -8.11 29.88
CA VAL A 263 -22.26 -8.81 30.40
C VAL A 263 -22.56 -10.08 29.60
N THR A 264 -22.38 -10.09 28.27
CA THR A 264 -22.70 -11.26 27.43
C THR A 264 -21.77 -12.45 27.67
N PHE A 265 -20.62 -12.23 28.32
CA PHE A 265 -19.75 -13.32 28.77
C PHE A 265 -20.36 -14.15 29.90
N THR A 266 -21.45 -13.67 30.51
CA THR A 266 -22.24 -14.43 31.49
C THR A 266 -23.35 -15.27 30.86
N ASP A 267 -23.62 -15.07 29.57
CA ASP A 267 -24.62 -15.82 28.83
C ASP A 267 -24.19 -17.28 28.63
N ASN A 268 -25.15 -18.15 28.28
CA ASN A 268 -24.91 -19.57 28.00
C ASN A 268 -24.08 -20.29 29.08
N ASN A 269 -24.33 -19.99 30.36
CA ASN A 269 -23.56 -20.54 31.47
C ASN A 269 -22.06 -20.25 31.33
N TYR A 270 -21.71 -18.98 31.10
CA TYR A 270 -20.34 -18.50 31.02
C TYR A 270 -19.51 -19.16 29.92
N GLU A 271 -20.12 -19.45 28.76
CA GLU A 271 -19.48 -20.20 27.67
C GLU A 271 -18.16 -19.56 27.23
N LEU A 272 -18.18 -18.25 26.93
CA LEU A 272 -17.01 -17.51 26.47
C LEU A 272 -15.89 -17.48 27.53
N LEU A 273 -16.26 -17.29 28.80
CA LEU A 273 -15.30 -17.28 29.91
C LEU A 273 -14.67 -18.67 30.11
N LYS A 274 -15.47 -19.74 30.01
CA LYS A 274 -14.98 -21.12 30.09
C LYS A 274 -14.02 -21.44 28.94
N MET A 275 -14.26 -20.90 27.75
CA MET A 275 -13.33 -21.07 26.62
C MET A 275 -11.99 -20.37 26.86
N LEU A 276 -12.00 -19.13 27.38
CA LEU A 276 -10.79 -18.42 27.79
C LEU A 276 -9.99 -19.21 28.84
N ILE A 277 -10.67 -19.74 29.86
CA ILE A 277 -10.03 -20.55 30.91
C ILE A 277 -9.41 -21.81 30.32
N ARG A 278 -10.13 -22.53 29.45
CA ARG A 278 -9.59 -23.71 28.76
C ARG A 278 -8.32 -23.37 27.97
N LEU A 279 -8.28 -22.24 27.28
CA LEU A 279 -7.10 -21.82 26.53
C LEU A 279 -5.89 -21.54 27.45
N LEU A 280 -6.12 -21.06 28.67
CA LEU A 280 -5.07 -20.87 29.68
C LEU A 280 -4.60 -22.20 30.30
N GLU A 281 -5.49 -23.18 30.42
CA GLU A 281 -5.19 -24.51 30.98
C GLU A 281 -4.56 -25.46 29.95
N MET A 282 -4.52 -25.10 28.67
CA MET A 282 -3.90 -25.92 27.63
C MET A 282 -2.37 -25.86 27.70
N ASP A 283 -1.74 -26.98 28.06
CA ASP A 283 -0.27 -27.15 28.11
C ASP A 283 0.44 -26.91 26.75
N SER A 284 -0.30 -26.95 25.65
CA SER A 284 0.20 -26.73 24.28
C SER A 284 -0.03 -25.32 23.75
N ALA A 285 -0.58 -24.40 24.55
CA ALA A 285 -0.86 -23.03 24.13
C ALA A 285 0.44 -22.23 23.97
N SER A 286 0.50 -21.41 22.90
CA SER A 286 1.65 -20.52 22.69
C SER A 286 1.69 -19.40 23.74
N PRO A 287 2.86 -18.82 24.05
CA PRO A 287 2.96 -17.68 24.98
C PRO A 287 2.09 -16.49 24.57
N LEU A 288 1.87 -16.30 23.26
CA LEU A 288 0.98 -15.27 22.73
C LEU A 288 -0.46 -15.51 23.16
N ILE A 289 -0.99 -16.71 22.94
CA ILE A 289 -2.37 -17.08 23.28
C ILE A 289 -2.61 -16.92 24.78
N LEU A 290 -1.67 -17.38 25.61
CA LEU A 290 -1.75 -17.22 27.06
C LEU A 290 -1.79 -15.75 27.48
N SER A 291 -0.98 -14.90 26.84
CA SER A 291 -0.95 -13.46 27.14
C SER A 291 -2.25 -12.75 26.79
N VAL A 292 -2.87 -13.09 25.66
CA VAL A 292 -4.14 -12.51 25.21
C VAL A 292 -5.28 -13.01 26.10
N ALA A 293 -5.35 -14.32 26.36
CA ALA A 293 -6.40 -14.89 27.20
C ALA A 293 -6.36 -14.36 28.64
N ALA A 294 -5.17 -14.22 29.24
CA ALA A 294 -5.01 -13.65 30.58
C ALA A 294 -5.42 -12.17 30.62
N HIS A 295 -5.06 -11.40 29.58
CA HIS A 295 -5.48 -10.02 29.43
C HIS A 295 -7.01 -9.88 29.36
N ASP A 296 -7.66 -10.71 28.54
CA ASP A 296 -9.11 -10.70 28.35
C ASP A 296 -9.90 -11.02 29.62
N ILE A 297 -9.43 -11.99 30.42
CA ILE A 297 -10.03 -12.26 31.74
C ILE A 297 -9.90 -11.01 32.63
N GLY A 298 -8.75 -10.34 32.60
CA GLY A 298 -8.54 -9.08 33.31
C GLY A 298 -9.52 -7.99 32.89
N GLU A 299 -9.72 -7.81 31.58
CA GLU A 299 -10.66 -6.83 31.03
C GLU A 299 -12.12 -7.17 31.35
N PHE A 300 -12.52 -8.43 31.29
CA PHE A 300 -13.84 -8.89 31.75
C PHE A 300 -14.06 -8.55 33.23
N VAL A 301 -13.12 -8.92 34.10
CA VAL A 301 -13.21 -8.67 35.55
C VAL A 301 -13.25 -7.17 35.88
N ARG A 302 -12.52 -6.36 35.10
CA ARG A 302 -12.50 -4.90 35.23
C ARG A 302 -13.85 -4.27 34.90
N HIS A 303 -14.51 -4.75 33.85
CA HIS A 303 -15.76 -4.17 33.34
C HIS A 303 -17.02 -4.84 33.87
N TYR A 304 -16.90 -6.04 34.45
CA TYR A 304 -17.97 -6.73 35.16
C TYR A 304 -17.50 -7.21 36.56
N PRO A 305 -17.45 -6.30 37.56
CA PRO A 305 -16.87 -6.61 38.87
C PRO A 305 -17.53 -7.78 39.62
N ARG A 306 -18.80 -8.09 39.31
CA ARG A 306 -19.53 -9.23 39.87
C ARG A 306 -19.02 -10.58 39.37
N GLY A 307 -18.34 -10.62 38.22
CA GLY A 307 -17.74 -11.83 37.65
C GLY A 307 -16.42 -12.25 38.31
N LYS A 308 -16.01 -11.59 39.40
CA LYS A 308 -14.84 -11.99 40.22
C LYS A 308 -15.10 -13.23 41.08
N GLN A 309 -16.38 -13.49 41.38
CA GLN A 309 -16.82 -14.64 42.18
C GLN A 309 -16.97 -15.86 41.30
#